data_AF-A0A3B3XJJ8-F1
#
_entry.id   AF-A0A3B3XJJ8-F1
#
_cell.length_a   1.000
_cell.length_b   1.000
_cell.length_c   1.000
_cell.angle_alpha   90.00
_cell.angle_beta   90.00
_cell.angle_gamma   90.00
#
_symmetry.space_group_name_H-M   'P 1'
#
loop_
_entity.id
_entity.type
_entity.pdbx_description
1 polymer ?
#
loop_
_entity_poly.entity_id
_entity_poly.type
_entity_poly.pdbx_seq_one_letter_code
_entity_poly.pdbx_strand_id
1 'polypeptide(L)'
;MFARNRFLFLVVVGGAVLAVLSFSLQFLNLIPTSPMLDEQAGQAADGGFRGLRAKSRKRVFPVHHTQEPDPVFEAYSYCNTPNRTEQAWEGHSPADYKLLSVHVMIRHGDRYPLYSIPKTRRPSIDCTLSASRQPSHPLLDSFINHMGQGTRGHWEAQLGSISRLPNHSVCEMGELTQTGVVQHLRNGQLLQRAYKHHSLLPSDWSPRQVWIETTGKSRTLQSGMAFLYGFLPDFDWTKVTVHHQWSTLFCGSACECPARSKYLEEEQRRQYRLRVADSNLERTFIDMARTLGVLTRQLRAANPIDSLLCHLCHGLPFPCVSGGDGGSGGCLTVAQFAVIRQQQLDDEVDRRRFGAYRKYAILAMYPYLNRTANKMERVARANEEGRQPRLGGEEVFTLSSGHDVTIAPLLSALGLEEAKFPRFAARIVFEMWKSPPTTQGQAKNRAGKSERSKSNRKVGEVFIRVLYNGEDVTFHTAFCHPSDRHINQPLCPLKNFLTFVRKDIFSIVNATSYKDACYKLSG
;
A
#
# COMPACT_ATOMS: atom_id res chain seq x y z
N MET A 1 -11.50 18.92 -53.14
CA MET A 1 -12.41 18.84 -51.96
C MET A 1 -12.26 17.58 -51.11
N PHE A 2 -11.69 16.46 -51.58
CA PHE A 2 -11.64 15.21 -50.81
C PHE A 2 -10.55 15.10 -49.72
N ALA A 3 -9.45 15.86 -49.80
CA ALA A 3 -8.38 15.79 -48.79
C ALA A 3 -8.71 16.51 -47.47
N ARG A 4 -9.56 17.55 -47.52
CA ARG A 4 -9.92 18.38 -46.35
C ARG A 4 -10.88 17.66 -45.39
N ASN A 5 -11.73 16.76 -45.90
CA ASN A 5 -12.63 15.94 -45.09
C ASN A 5 -11.93 14.78 -44.36
N ARG A 6 -10.83 14.25 -44.89
CA ARG A 6 -10.03 13.20 -44.21
C ARG A 6 -9.26 13.74 -43.00
N PHE A 7 -8.80 14.99 -43.06
CA PHE A 7 -8.12 15.64 -41.95
C PHE A 7 -9.09 15.96 -40.80
N LEU A 8 -10.30 16.43 -41.13
CA LEU A 8 -11.37 16.62 -40.14
C LEU A 8 -11.80 15.30 -39.48
N PHE A 9 -11.89 14.21 -40.25
CA PHE A 9 -12.18 12.89 -39.68
C PHE A 9 -11.05 12.38 -38.78
N LEU A 10 -9.77 12.57 -39.15
CA LEU A 10 -8.62 12.20 -38.31
C LEU A 10 -8.52 13.05 -37.04
N VAL A 11 -8.88 14.33 -37.08
CA VAL A 11 -8.88 15.22 -35.90
C VAL A 11 -10.07 14.94 -34.99
N VAL A 12 -11.26 14.64 -35.53
CA VAL A 12 -12.46 14.32 -34.75
C VAL A 12 -12.40 12.91 -34.18
N VAL A 13 -11.99 11.91 -34.97
CA VAL A 13 -11.83 10.52 -34.50
C VAL A 13 -10.58 10.39 -33.64
N GLY A 14 -9.46 11.02 -34.01
CA GLY A 14 -8.24 11.06 -33.19
C GLY A 14 -8.44 11.85 -31.89
N GLY A 15 -9.20 12.94 -31.93
CA GLY A 15 -9.58 13.73 -30.76
C GLY A 15 -10.57 13.00 -29.84
N ALA A 16 -11.53 12.25 -30.38
CA ALA A 16 -12.45 11.42 -29.61
C ALA A 16 -11.74 10.21 -28.98
N VAL A 17 -10.82 9.56 -29.70
CA VAL A 17 -10.02 8.44 -29.17
C VAL A 17 -9.02 8.93 -28.12
N LEU A 18 -8.39 10.09 -28.29
CA LEU A 18 -7.56 10.72 -27.26
C LEU A 18 -8.37 11.21 -26.06
N ALA A 19 -9.62 11.68 -26.26
CA ALA A 19 -10.52 12.05 -25.17
C ALA A 19 -11.01 10.82 -24.40
N VAL A 20 -11.25 9.68 -25.07
CA VAL A 20 -11.59 8.39 -24.43
C VAL A 20 -10.39 7.81 -23.68
N LEU A 21 -9.18 7.85 -24.26
CA LEU A 21 -7.94 7.44 -23.58
C LEU A 21 -7.58 8.38 -22.42
N SER A 22 -7.85 9.68 -22.55
CA SER A 22 -7.71 10.68 -21.47
C SER A 22 -8.79 10.52 -20.40
N PHE A 23 -10.01 10.13 -20.75
CA PHE A 23 -11.06 9.77 -19.79
C PHE A 23 -10.66 8.49 -19.04
N SER A 24 -10.13 7.48 -19.73
CA SER A 24 -9.63 6.23 -19.13
C SER A 24 -8.45 6.43 -18.18
N LEU A 25 -7.61 7.45 -18.40
CA LEU A 25 -6.53 7.83 -17.49
C LEU A 25 -6.99 8.71 -16.30
N GLN A 26 -8.12 9.41 -16.42
CA GLN A 26 -8.69 10.22 -15.33
C GLN A 26 -9.37 9.39 -14.23
N PHE A 27 -9.75 8.13 -14.52
CA PHE A 27 -10.34 7.19 -13.55
C PHE A 27 -9.31 6.42 -12.71
N LEU A 28 -8.03 6.79 -12.75
CA LEU A 28 -6.94 6.05 -12.10
C LEU A 28 -6.85 6.18 -10.57
N ASN A 29 -7.80 6.80 -9.86
CA ASN A 29 -7.65 7.08 -8.42
C ASN A 29 -8.80 6.47 -7.59
N LEU A 30 -8.60 5.23 -7.14
CA LEU A 30 -9.34 4.50 -6.08
C LEU A 30 -8.98 5.08 -4.68
N ILE A 31 -9.83 5.07 -3.59
CA ILE A 31 -9.51 5.36 -2.14
C ILE A 31 -10.59 4.80 -1.08
N PRO A 32 -10.39 4.64 0.31
CA PRO A 32 -10.51 3.52 1.34
C PRO A 32 -11.77 3.26 2.20
N THR A 33 -11.72 2.22 3.09
CA THR A 33 -12.62 1.94 4.26
C THR A 33 -11.92 1.54 5.60
N SER A 34 -12.57 1.80 6.77
CA SER A 34 -12.31 1.73 8.26
C SER A 34 -11.75 0.45 9.02
N PRO A 35 -11.21 0.42 10.31
CA PRO A 35 -10.78 -0.82 11.00
C PRO A 35 -11.50 -1.12 12.34
N MET A 36 -11.10 -2.21 12.99
CA MET A 36 -11.46 -2.65 14.34
C MET A 36 -10.78 -1.83 15.46
N LEU A 37 -11.46 -1.78 16.62
CA LEU A 37 -11.14 -1.02 17.83
C LEU A 37 -10.15 -1.75 18.75
N ASP A 38 -9.26 -0.99 19.40
CA ASP A 38 -8.78 -1.29 20.75
C ASP A 38 -8.57 0.01 21.57
N GLU A 39 -8.95 -0.07 22.84
CA GLU A 39 -9.06 1.00 23.84
C GLU A 39 -7.70 1.54 24.31
N GLN A 40 -7.61 2.85 24.58
CA GLN A 40 -6.79 3.31 25.71
C GLN A 40 -7.28 4.61 26.36
N ALA A 41 -7.18 4.58 27.68
CA ALA A 41 -7.84 5.40 28.67
C ALA A 41 -7.32 6.85 28.79
N GLY A 42 -8.24 7.79 29.01
CA GLY A 42 -7.96 9.14 29.48
C GLY A 42 -8.16 9.24 30.99
N GLN A 43 -7.12 9.72 31.67
CA GLN A 43 -7.11 10.10 33.10
C GLN A 43 -7.92 11.38 33.32
N ALA A 44 -8.71 11.42 34.40
CA ALA A 44 -9.12 12.65 35.06
C ALA A 44 -9.20 12.41 36.58
N ALA A 45 -8.58 13.32 37.33
CA ALA A 45 -8.52 13.37 38.77
C ALA A 45 -9.80 13.97 39.38
N ASP A 46 -10.26 13.45 40.53
CA ASP A 46 -10.48 14.22 41.78
C ASP A 46 -10.84 13.28 42.96
N GLY A 47 -10.71 13.78 44.19
CA GLY A 47 -10.47 13.06 45.44
C GLY A 47 -11.62 12.29 46.13
N GLY A 48 -11.25 11.56 47.20
CA GLY A 48 -12.18 11.10 48.25
C GLY A 48 -11.94 9.68 48.80
N PHE A 49 -11.34 9.58 49.99
CA PHE A 49 -11.04 8.35 50.72
C PHE A 49 -12.30 7.75 51.41
N ARG A 50 -12.59 6.43 51.24
CA ARG A 50 -13.12 5.51 52.30
C ARG A 50 -13.53 4.11 51.76
N GLY A 51 -13.01 3.06 52.41
CA GLY A 51 -13.79 1.88 52.83
C GLY A 51 -13.98 0.70 51.86
N LEU A 52 -13.26 -0.40 52.13
CA LEU A 52 -13.43 -1.75 51.58
C LEU A 52 -14.87 -2.30 51.64
N ARG A 53 -15.41 -2.80 50.53
CA ARG A 53 -16.23 -4.04 50.48
C ARG A 53 -16.48 -4.49 49.03
N ALA A 54 -15.93 -5.65 48.66
CA ALA A 54 -16.18 -6.32 47.39
C ALA A 54 -17.65 -6.79 47.30
N LYS A 55 -18.38 -6.34 46.27
CA LYS A 55 -19.66 -6.92 45.83
C LYS A 55 -19.69 -7.03 44.31
N SER A 56 -19.85 -8.27 43.85
CA SER A 56 -20.10 -8.69 42.46
C SER A 56 -21.14 -7.79 41.78
N ARG A 57 -20.76 -7.12 40.68
CA ARG A 57 -21.68 -6.40 39.80
C ARG A 57 -21.92 -7.21 38.54
N LYS A 58 -23.20 -7.53 38.31
CA LYS A 58 -23.73 -8.10 37.06
C LYS A 58 -23.25 -7.25 35.88
N ARG A 59 -22.75 -7.92 34.84
CA ARG A 59 -22.42 -7.32 33.54
C ARG A 59 -23.70 -6.76 32.93
N VAL A 60 -23.85 -5.44 32.93
CA VAL A 60 -24.82 -4.75 32.08
C VAL A 60 -24.18 -4.66 30.70
N PHE A 61 -24.77 -5.32 29.72
CA PHE A 61 -24.36 -5.19 28.32
C PHE A 61 -24.69 -3.76 27.86
N PRO A 62 -23.72 -2.97 27.38
CA PRO A 62 -24.03 -1.72 26.70
C PRO A 62 -24.77 -2.08 25.41
N VAL A 63 -25.96 -1.51 25.23
CA VAL A 63 -26.64 -1.53 23.93
C VAL A 63 -25.76 -0.72 22.97
N HIS A 64 -25.14 -1.40 22.01
CA HIS A 64 -24.38 -0.75 20.95
C HIS A 64 -25.34 0.02 20.04
N HIS A 65 -25.29 1.35 20.09
CA HIS A 65 -25.71 2.15 18.95
C HIS A 65 -24.62 2.06 17.89
N THR A 66 -24.88 1.27 16.85
CA THR A 66 -24.12 1.25 15.60
C THR A 66 -24.31 2.60 14.91
N GLN A 67 -23.43 3.56 15.21
CA GLN A 67 -23.35 4.80 14.45
C GLN A 67 -22.74 4.46 13.08
N GLU A 68 -23.41 4.87 12.00
CA GLU A 68 -22.87 4.72 10.65
C GLU A 68 -21.49 5.40 10.55
N PRO A 69 -20.55 4.82 9.79
CA PRO A 69 -19.19 5.35 9.68
C PRO A 69 -19.20 6.76 9.08
N ASP A 70 -18.65 7.74 9.81
CA ASP A 70 -18.51 9.12 9.33
C ASP A 70 -17.50 9.17 8.16
N PRO A 71 -17.94 9.53 6.93
CA PRO A 71 -17.09 9.55 5.74
C PRO A 71 -15.95 10.58 5.82
N VAL A 72 -16.09 11.62 6.66
CA VAL A 72 -15.04 12.62 6.90
C VAL A 72 -13.99 12.08 7.86
N PHE A 73 -14.41 11.42 8.94
CA PHE A 73 -13.49 10.77 9.89
C PHE A 73 -12.60 9.73 9.20
N GLU A 74 -13.19 8.94 8.30
CA GLU A 74 -12.48 7.93 7.52
C GLU A 74 -11.41 8.54 6.60
N ALA A 75 -11.68 9.73 6.02
CA ALA A 75 -10.70 10.47 5.22
C ALA A 75 -9.48 10.98 6.02
N TYR A 76 -9.60 11.23 7.32
CA TYR A 76 -8.42 11.56 8.14
C TYR A 76 -7.46 10.37 8.30
N SER A 77 -7.99 9.14 8.28
CA SER A 77 -7.16 7.93 8.31
C SER A 77 -6.32 7.79 7.03
N TYR A 78 -6.83 8.28 5.90
CA TYR A 78 -6.09 8.32 4.63
C TYR A 78 -4.87 9.23 4.69
N CYS A 79 -4.98 10.37 5.37
CA CYS A 79 -3.90 11.35 5.47
C CYS A 79 -2.64 10.80 6.14
N ASN A 80 -2.80 9.84 7.06
CA ASN A 80 -1.70 9.22 7.79
C ASN A 80 -0.73 10.25 8.40
N THR A 81 -1.27 11.24 9.11
CA THR A 81 -0.45 12.31 9.68
C THR A 81 0.55 11.70 10.68
N PRO A 82 1.84 12.08 10.62
CA PRO A 82 2.90 11.42 11.39
C PRO A 82 2.93 11.87 12.86
N ASN A 83 1.77 12.14 13.47
CA ASN A 83 1.63 12.58 14.87
C ASN A 83 1.17 11.45 15.81
N ARG A 84 0.74 10.30 15.28
CA ARG A 84 0.30 9.15 16.07
C ARG A 84 1.37 8.06 16.13
N THR A 85 1.49 7.41 17.28
CA THR A 85 2.20 6.14 17.41
C THR A 85 1.39 5.03 16.74
N GLU A 86 2.04 4.25 15.90
CA GLU A 86 1.46 3.09 15.24
C GLU A 86 1.89 1.84 16.01
N GLN A 87 0.93 1.02 16.43
CA GLN A 87 1.21 -0.33 16.91
C GLN A 87 1.53 -1.20 15.70
N ALA A 88 2.56 -2.04 15.83
CA ALA A 88 3.13 -2.76 14.71
C ALA A 88 3.59 -4.15 15.12
N TRP A 89 3.10 -5.18 14.43
CA TRP A 89 3.44 -6.58 14.64
C TRP A 89 4.70 -7.01 13.88
N GLU A 90 5.30 -6.16 13.06
CA GLU A 90 6.59 -6.44 12.40
C GLU A 90 7.62 -6.95 13.43
N GLY A 91 8.39 -7.97 13.07
CA GLY A 91 9.41 -8.58 13.93
C GLY A 91 8.89 -9.48 15.06
N HIS A 92 7.61 -9.40 15.46
CA HIS A 92 7.09 -10.25 16.53
C HIS A 92 6.99 -11.74 16.11
N SER A 93 7.65 -12.66 16.82
CA SER A 93 7.53 -14.10 16.55
C SER A 93 7.52 -14.90 17.85
N PRO A 94 7.15 -16.20 17.82
CA PRO A 94 7.47 -17.08 18.93
C PRO A 94 8.97 -17.05 19.24
N ALA A 95 9.31 -17.39 20.49
CA ALA A 95 10.70 -17.54 20.91
C ALA A 95 11.44 -18.53 20.01
N ASP A 96 12.72 -18.28 19.77
CA ASP A 96 13.64 -19.13 18.98
C ASP A 96 13.38 -19.21 17.47
N TYR A 97 12.37 -18.50 16.95
CA TYR A 97 12.18 -18.38 15.51
C TYR A 97 13.19 -17.40 14.92
N LYS A 98 13.77 -17.77 13.78
CA LYS A 98 14.75 -16.95 13.06
C LYS A 98 14.07 -16.26 11.87
N LEU A 99 14.17 -14.94 11.81
CA LEU A 99 13.79 -14.18 10.62
C LEU A 99 14.80 -14.44 9.50
N LEU A 100 14.33 -14.76 8.30
CA LEU A 100 15.14 -15.12 7.15
C LEU A 100 15.15 -14.04 6.05
N SER A 101 13.99 -13.46 5.75
CA SER A 101 13.88 -12.36 4.78
C SER A 101 12.64 -11.50 5.02
N VAL A 102 12.68 -10.26 4.51
CA VAL A 102 11.59 -9.28 4.54
C VAL A 102 11.44 -8.62 3.17
N HIS A 103 10.20 -8.61 2.66
CA HIS A 103 9.86 -7.96 1.40
C HIS A 103 8.77 -6.92 1.62
N VAL A 104 9.08 -5.66 1.35
CA VAL A 104 8.23 -4.50 1.63
C VAL A 104 7.75 -3.88 0.32
N MET A 105 6.45 -3.64 0.20
CA MET A 105 5.86 -2.79 -0.83
C MET A 105 5.20 -1.58 -0.17
N ILE A 106 5.57 -0.37 -0.59
CA ILE A 106 5.05 0.88 -0.06
C ILE A 106 4.30 1.68 -1.12
N ARG A 107 3.25 2.39 -0.70
CA ARG A 107 2.71 3.53 -1.44
C ARG A 107 3.57 4.76 -1.10
N HIS A 108 3.76 5.65 -2.06
CA HIS A 108 4.38 6.94 -1.78
C HIS A 108 3.68 7.69 -0.62
N GLY A 109 4.41 8.61 0.01
CA GLY A 109 3.88 9.45 1.09
C GLY A 109 2.92 10.53 0.59
N ASP A 110 2.51 11.37 1.52
CA ASP A 110 1.73 12.58 1.26
C ASP A 110 2.38 13.47 0.18
N ARG A 111 1.53 14.04 -0.66
CA ARG A 111 1.94 14.75 -1.87
C ARG A 111 0.99 15.90 -2.18
N TYR A 112 1.51 16.87 -2.92
CA TYR A 112 0.71 17.87 -3.60
C TYR A 112 -0.28 17.20 -4.58
N PRO A 113 -1.47 17.79 -4.84
CA PRO A 113 -2.47 17.16 -5.69
C PRO A 113 -1.97 16.98 -7.13
N LEU A 114 -2.50 15.96 -7.81
CA LEU A 114 -2.32 15.67 -9.23
C LEU A 114 -3.29 16.48 -10.10
N TYR A 115 -4.39 16.95 -9.53
CA TYR A 115 -5.39 17.76 -10.23
C TYR A 115 -5.69 19.07 -9.49
N SER A 116 -5.92 20.14 -10.25
CA SER A 116 -6.33 21.44 -9.72
C SER A 116 -7.82 21.64 -9.95
N ILE A 117 -8.53 22.14 -8.94
CA ILE A 117 -9.92 22.57 -9.12
C ILE A 117 -9.93 23.89 -9.93
N PRO A 118 -10.64 23.97 -11.08
CA PRO A 118 -10.60 25.14 -11.94
C PRO A 118 -11.10 26.41 -11.23
N LYS A 119 -10.60 27.57 -11.65
CA LYS A 119 -10.89 28.90 -11.07
C LYS A 119 -10.46 29.11 -9.60
N THR A 120 -9.98 28.08 -8.91
CA THR A 120 -9.51 28.20 -7.52
C THR A 120 -8.01 28.45 -7.43
N ARG A 121 -7.58 28.99 -6.29
CA ARG A 121 -6.16 29.16 -5.98
C ARG A 121 -5.50 27.82 -5.69
N ARG A 122 -4.24 27.69 -6.07
CA ARG A 122 -3.38 26.57 -5.70
C ARG A 122 -3.19 26.54 -4.16
N PRO A 123 -3.31 25.37 -3.50
CA PRO A 123 -2.99 25.27 -2.09
C PRO A 123 -1.55 25.73 -1.80
N SER A 124 -1.39 26.57 -0.78
CA SER A 124 -0.10 27.13 -0.38
C SER A 124 0.69 26.11 0.45
N ILE A 125 1.32 25.16 -0.24
CA ILE A 125 2.16 24.13 0.37
C ILE A 125 3.59 24.33 -0.16
N ASP A 126 4.53 24.31 0.77
CA ASP A 126 5.95 24.42 0.49
C ASP A 126 6.60 23.03 0.52
N CYS A 127 7.20 22.62 -0.59
CA CYS A 127 7.82 21.32 -0.79
C CYS A 127 9.34 21.32 -0.55
N THR A 128 9.95 22.45 -0.15
CA THR A 128 11.33 22.46 0.35
C THR A 128 11.39 21.73 1.69
N LEU A 129 12.43 20.92 1.95
CA LEU A 129 12.54 20.23 3.23
C LEU A 129 13.24 21.10 4.28
N SER A 130 12.68 21.13 5.49
CA SER A 130 13.22 21.90 6.61
C SER A 130 12.92 21.20 7.93
N ALA A 131 13.97 20.88 8.70
CA ALA A 131 13.80 20.25 10.01
C ALA A 131 13.12 21.15 11.05
N SER A 132 13.14 22.47 10.88
CA SER A 132 12.44 23.41 11.75
C SER A 132 10.92 23.47 11.48
N ARG A 133 10.46 22.96 10.34
CA ARG A 133 9.04 22.96 9.98
C ARG A 133 8.35 21.66 10.41
N GLN A 134 7.10 21.74 10.83
CA GLN A 134 6.30 20.56 11.18
C GLN A 134 5.50 20.04 9.97
N PRO A 135 5.27 18.72 9.87
CA PRO A 135 5.86 17.68 10.73
C PRO A 135 7.36 17.51 10.46
N SER A 136 8.13 17.22 11.51
CA SER A 136 9.56 16.92 11.42
C SER A 136 9.87 15.51 11.95
N HIS A 137 11.09 15.04 11.69
CA HIS A 137 11.59 13.77 12.18
C HIS A 137 13.06 13.94 12.63
N PRO A 138 13.52 13.27 13.70
CA PRO A 138 14.92 13.39 14.14
C PRO A 138 15.97 13.01 13.09
N LEU A 139 15.59 12.18 12.11
CA LEU A 139 16.46 11.79 10.99
C LEU A 139 16.38 12.71 9.77
N LEU A 140 15.56 13.77 9.78
CA LEU A 140 15.27 14.57 8.59
C LEU A 140 16.51 15.32 8.07
N ASP A 141 17.28 15.97 8.95
CA ASP A 141 18.50 16.70 8.53
C ASP A 141 19.56 15.75 7.98
N SER A 142 19.82 14.64 8.67
CA SER A 142 20.79 13.64 8.22
C SER A 142 20.35 13.00 6.90
N PHE A 143 19.04 12.77 6.72
CA PHE A 143 18.47 12.31 5.45
C PHE A 143 18.74 13.30 4.31
N ILE A 144 18.46 14.60 4.51
CA ILE A 144 18.70 15.64 3.50
C ILE A 144 20.17 15.64 3.08
N ASN A 145 21.08 15.66 4.06
CA ASN A 145 22.53 15.64 3.81
C ASN A 145 22.98 14.36 3.08
N HIS A 146 22.43 13.21 3.46
CA HIS A 146 22.77 11.92 2.87
C HIS A 146 22.27 11.80 1.42
N MET A 147 21.08 12.32 1.11
CA MET A 147 20.55 12.35 -0.25
C MET A 147 21.38 13.22 -1.20
N GLY A 148 22.07 14.24 -0.69
CA GLY A 148 23.04 15.03 -1.45
C GLY A 148 24.21 14.20 -2.01
N GLN A 149 24.47 13.03 -1.45
CA GLN A 149 25.54 12.10 -1.90
C GLN A 149 25.03 11.01 -2.85
N GLY A 150 23.75 11.06 -3.24
CA GLY A 150 23.09 10.02 -4.02
C GLY A 150 23.71 9.74 -5.40
N THR A 151 24.53 10.64 -5.94
CA THR A 151 25.28 10.42 -7.18
C THR A 151 26.29 9.29 -7.10
N ARG A 152 26.69 8.88 -5.88
CA ARG A 152 27.57 7.71 -5.64
C ARG A 152 26.84 6.38 -5.74
N GLY A 153 25.51 6.38 -5.76
CA GLY A 153 24.68 5.19 -5.91
C GLY A 153 24.59 4.71 -7.34
N HIS A 154 24.19 3.45 -7.51
CA HIS A 154 23.90 2.89 -8.83
C HIS A 154 22.43 3.09 -9.18
N TRP A 155 22.16 3.73 -10.32
CA TRP A 155 20.80 4.05 -10.77
C TRP A 155 20.58 3.51 -12.17
N GLU A 156 19.44 2.88 -12.40
CA GLU A 156 18.99 2.65 -13.77
C GLU A 156 18.71 3.98 -14.48
N ALA A 157 18.99 4.03 -15.79
CA ALA A 157 19.06 5.27 -16.56
C ALA A 157 17.83 6.17 -16.43
N GLN A 158 16.63 5.57 -16.36
CA GLN A 158 15.35 6.27 -16.25
C GLN A 158 15.18 7.02 -14.92
N LEU A 159 15.95 6.65 -13.90
CA LEU A 159 15.91 7.27 -12.58
C LEU A 159 17.03 8.29 -12.37
N GLY A 160 18.02 8.34 -13.26
CA GLY A 160 19.22 9.16 -13.10
C GLY A 160 18.95 10.65 -13.01
N SER A 161 17.97 11.17 -13.76
CA SER A 161 17.62 12.60 -13.80
C SER A 161 16.59 13.03 -12.74
N ILE A 162 16.01 12.09 -11.98
CA ILE A 162 14.97 12.40 -10.99
C ILE A 162 15.63 12.98 -9.73
N SER A 163 15.17 14.17 -9.31
CA SER A 163 15.62 14.78 -8.05
C SER A 163 15.38 13.84 -6.86
N ARG A 164 16.40 13.70 -6.00
CA ARG A 164 16.37 12.84 -4.82
C ARG A 164 15.58 13.43 -3.65
N LEU A 165 15.31 14.73 -3.69
CA LEU A 165 14.50 15.45 -2.69
C LEU A 165 13.50 16.38 -3.39
N PRO A 166 12.32 16.62 -2.78
CA PRO A 166 11.48 17.74 -3.16
C PRO A 166 12.15 19.06 -2.72
N ASN A 167 12.03 20.11 -3.53
CA ASN A 167 12.76 21.36 -3.27
C ASN A 167 12.09 22.61 -3.87
N HIS A 168 10.79 22.59 -4.14
CA HIS A 168 10.08 23.79 -4.61
C HIS A 168 9.34 24.46 -3.46
N SER A 169 9.58 25.77 -3.26
CA SER A 169 8.86 26.57 -2.26
C SER A 169 7.37 26.72 -2.58
N VAL A 170 7.01 26.53 -3.85
CA VAL A 170 5.65 26.30 -4.33
C VAL A 170 5.64 24.93 -5.00
N CYS A 171 4.97 23.96 -4.38
CA CYS A 171 4.96 22.59 -4.88
C CYS A 171 4.44 22.47 -6.32
N GLU A 172 5.05 21.58 -7.09
CA GLU A 172 4.53 21.13 -8.37
C GLU A 172 3.47 20.02 -8.22
N MET A 173 2.66 19.84 -9.27
CA MET A 173 1.60 18.84 -9.28
C MET A 173 2.15 17.43 -9.01
N GLY A 174 1.65 16.78 -7.97
CA GLY A 174 2.08 15.44 -7.57
C GLY A 174 3.47 15.36 -6.93
N GLU A 175 4.08 16.48 -6.54
CA GLU A 175 5.34 16.53 -5.79
C GLU A 175 5.16 16.01 -4.36
N LEU A 176 6.15 15.29 -3.83
CA LEU A 176 6.13 14.79 -2.46
C LEU A 176 6.29 15.96 -1.48
N THR A 177 5.49 16.00 -0.42
CA THR A 177 5.63 17.02 0.63
C THR A 177 6.61 16.55 1.71
N GLN A 178 6.99 17.45 2.62
CA GLN A 178 7.73 17.06 3.82
C GLN A 178 6.96 16.06 4.69
N THR A 179 5.63 16.16 4.76
CA THR A 179 4.80 15.16 5.44
C THR A 179 5.05 13.77 4.84
N GLY A 180 5.10 13.66 3.51
CA GLY A 180 5.38 12.39 2.83
C GLY A 180 6.77 11.83 3.12
N VAL A 181 7.78 12.69 3.21
CA VAL A 181 9.14 12.29 3.62
C VAL A 181 9.16 11.78 5.06
N VAL A 182 8.56 12.54 5.99
CA VAL A 182 8.52 12.19 7.42
C VAL A 182 7.75 10.90 7.67
N GLN A 183 6.64 10.68 6.96
CA GLN A 183 5.90 9.41 7.02
C GLN A 183 6.80 8.21 6.71
N HIS A 184 7.64 8.31 5.69
CA HIS A 184 8.51 7.21 5.29
C HIS A 184 9.77 7.07 6.13
N LEU A 185 10.36 8.17 6.62
CA LEU A 185 11.41 8.09 7.66
C LEU A 185 10.90 7.33 8.89
N ARG A 186 9.65 7.58 9.30
CA ARG A 186 9.01 6.89 10.42
C ARG A 186 8.75 5.41 10.13
N ASN A 187 8.22 5.07 8.95
CA ASN A 187 8.04 3.68 8.52
C ASN A 187 9.38 2.91 8.51
N GLY A 188 10.43 3.50 7.95
CA GLY A 188 11.76 2.91 7.90
C GLY A 188 12.32 2.67 9.31
N GLN A 189 12.24 3.69 10.17
CA GLN A 189 12.73 3.60 11.56
C GLN A 189 11.95 2.56 12.38
N LEU A 190 10.65 2.41 12.12
CA LEU A 190 9.83 1.39 12.74
C LEU A 190 10.35 -0.02 12.38
N LEU A 191 10.57 -0.29 11.09
CA LEU A 191 11.09 -1.59 10.64
C LEU A 191 12.54 -1.82 11.10
N GLN A 192 13.36 -0.77 11.19
CA GLN A 192 14.71 -0.85 11.74
C GLN A 192 14.68 -1.38 13.17
N ARG A 193 13.83 -0.80 14.02
CA ARG A 193 13.70 -1.22 15.42
C ARG A 193 13.16 -2.64 15.53
N ALA A 194 12.13 -2.96 14.73
CA ALA A 194 11.51 -4.28 14.71
C ALA A 194 12.52 -5.38 14.35
N TYR A 195 13.40 -5.14 13.37
CA TYR A 195 14.29 -6.19 12.84
C TYR A 195 15.71 -6.17 13.38
N LYS A 196 16.12 -5.12 14.12
CA LYS A 196 17.47 -5.01 14.69
C LYS A 196 17.86 -6.23 15.53
N HIS A 197 16.95 -6.73 16.36
CA HIS A 197 17.20 -7.88 17.24
C HIS A 197 17.24 -9.23 16.49
N HIS A 198 16.74 -9.28 15.26
CA HIS A 198 16.71 -10.49 14.44
C HIS A 198 17.93 -10.63 13.52
N SER A 199 18.84 -9.64 13.51
CA SER A 199 20.03 -9.64 12.65
C SER A 199 19.71 -9.91 11.17
N LEU A 200 18.63 -9.31 10.66
CA LEU A 200 18.16 -9.49 9.28
C LEU A 200 19.26 -9.18 8.25
N LEU A 201 20.01 -8.11 8.49
CA LEU A 201 21.17 -7.71 7.71
C LEU A 201 22.40 -7.66 8.62
N PRO A 202 23.53 -8.26 8.23
CA PRO A 202 24.79 -8.09 8.95
C PRO A 202 25.33 -6.66 8.76
N SER A 203 26.23 -6.21 9.63
CA SER A 203 26.82 -4.87 9.55
C SER A 203 27.59 -4.64 8.24
N ASP A 204 28.18 -5.69 7.69
CA ASP A 204 28.97 -5.71 6.45
C ASP A 204 28.17 -6.28 5.26
N TRP A 205 26.84 -6.09 5.25
CA TRP A 205 25.96 -6.60 4.20
C TRP A 205 26.46 -6.32 2.78
N SER A 206 26.20 -7.27 1.87
CA SER A 206 26.58 -7.19 0.47
C SER A 206 25.48 -6.54 -0.37
N PRO A 207 25.82 -5.85 -1.48
CA PRO A 207 24.84 -5.25 -2.40
C PRO A 207 23.72 -6.19 -2.85
N ARG A 208 23.97 -7.52 -2.91
CA ARG A 208 22.98 -8.52 -3.34
C ARG A 208 21.90 -8.79 -2.28
N GLN A 209 22.14 -8.45 -1.02
CA GLN A 209 21.23 -8.72 0.08
C GLN A 209 20.08 -7.71 0.17
N VAL A 210 20.24 -6.55 -0.47
CA VAL A 210 19.29 -5.43 -0.46
C VAL A 210 18.85 -5.14 -1.88
N TRP A 211 17.56 -5.35 -2.17
CA TRP A 211 16.96 -5.02 -3.47
C TRP A 211 16.03 -3.82 -3.33
N ILE A 212 16.24 -2.77 -4.13
CA ILE A 212 15.41 -1.57 -4.10
C ILE A 212 14.88 -1.30 -5.50
N GLU A 213 13.56 -1.15 -5.62
CA GLU A 213 12.88 -0.85 -6.88
C GLU A 213 11.80 0.21 -6.71
N THR A 214 11.62 1.06 -7.73
CA THR A 214 10.61 2.13 -7.71
C THR A 214 10.10 2.45 -9.10
N THR A 215 8.86 2.94 -9.20
CA THR A 215 8.38 3.51 -10.46
C THR A 215 9.09 4.82 -10.81
N GLY A 216 9.04 5.24 -12.07
CA GLY A 216 9.67 6.48 -12.56
C GLY A 216 9.02 7.79 -12.11
N LYS A 217 8.34 7.85 -10.95
CA LYS A 217 7.79 9.10 -10.40
C LYS A 217 8.68 9.60 -9.26
N SER A 218 8.96 10.91 -9.24
CA SER A 218 9.78 11.54 -8.19
C SER A 218 9.29 11.19 -6.79
N ARG A 219 7.98 11.33 -6.53
CA ARG A 219 7.37 11.00 -5.24
C ARG A 219 7.57 9.55 -4.79
N THR A 220 7.60 8.57 -5.69
CA THR A 220 7.82 7.17 -5.31
C THR A 220 9.28 6.93 -5.00
N LEU A 221 10.17 7.48 -5.81
CA LEU A 221 11.61 7.38 -5.58
C LEU A 221 12.00 8.02 -4.24
N GLN A 222 11.58 9.27 -4.02
CA GLN A 222 11.86 10.03 -2.79
C GLN A 222 11.28 9.35 -1.56
N SER A 223 10.06 8.79 -1.65
CA SER A 223 9.45 7.98 -0.59
C SER A 223 10.26 6.73 -0.28
N GLY A 224 10.74 6.02 -1.31
CA GLY A 224 11.58 4.83 -1.15
C GLY A 224 12.92 5.14 -0.50
N MET A 225 13.55 6.26 -0.86
CA MET A 225 14.79 6.70 -0.24
C MET A 225 14.61 7.16 1.21
N ALA A 226 13.53 7.88 1.52
CA ALA A 226 13.18 8.26 2.89
C ALA A 226 12.92 7.01 3.76
N PHE A 227 12.20 6.01 3.22
CA PHE A 227 12.01 4.74 3.90
C PHE A 227 13.35 4.04 4.14
N LEU A 228 14.17 3.91 3.09
CA LEU A 228 15.46 3.21 3.17
C LEU A 228 16.38 3.86 4.19
N TYR A 229 16.45 5.19 4.22
CA TYR A 229 17.28 5.90 5.20
C TYR A 229 16.77 5.73 6.63
N GLY A 230 15.45 5.68 6.84
CA GLY A 230 14.89 5.32 8.15
C GLY A 230 15.24 3.88 8.56
N PHE A 231 15.27 2.95 7.59
CA PHE A 231 15.52 1.53 7.81
C PHE A 231 17.01 1.20 8.01
N LEU A 232 17.88 1.77 7.18
CA LEU A 232 19.34 1.63 7.18
C LEU A 232 19.97 3.02 7.17
N PRO A 233 20.03 3.73 8.31
CA PRO A 233 20.68 5.04 8.36
C PRO A 233 22.13 4.97 7.88
N ASP A 234 22.57 6.01 7.17
CA ASP A 234 23.95 6.19 6.69
C ASP A 234 24.48 5.01 5.87
N PHE A 235 23.60 4.37 5.10
CA PHE A 235 23.97 3.28 4.20
C PHE A 235 25.06 3.71 3.19
N ASP A 236 25.90 2.77 2.78
CA ASP A 236 26.91 3.02 1.75
C ASP A 236 26.25 3.08 0.37
N TRP A 237 26.24 4.27 -0.24
CA TRP A 237 25.71 4.48 -1.59
C TRP A 237 26.30 3.54 -2.62
N THR A 238 27.59 3.19 -2.52
CA THR A 238 28.25 2.31 -3.50
C THR A 238 27.68 0.89 -3.51
N LYS A 239 27.00 0.49 -2.42
CA LYS A 239 26.33 -0.81 -2.31
C LYS A 239 24.87 -0.79 -2.73
N VAL A 240 24.30 0.39 -3.00
CA VAL A 240 22.89 0.55 -3.33
C VAL A 240 22.71 0.65 -4.84
N THR A 241 21.86 -0.24 -5.36
CA THR A 241 21.33 -0.17 -6.71
C THR A 241 19.83 0.06 -6.66
N VAL A 242 19.34 1.09 -7.37
CA VAL A 242 17.92 1.41 -7.46
C VAL A 242 17.40 1.07 -8.85
N HIS A 243 16.47 0.11 -8.89
CA HIS A 243 15.88 -0.44 -10.11
C HIS A 243 14.60 0.29 -10.51
N HIS A 244 14.42 0.53 -11.80
CA HIS A 244 13.25 1.17 -12.35
C HIS A 244 12.15 0.15 -12.69
N GLN A 245 10.94 0.43 -12.21
CA GLN A 245 9.73 -0.29 -12.60
C GLN A 245 8.90 0.57 -13.54
N TRP A 246 8.92 0.21 -14.82
CA TRP A 246 8.22 0.94 -15.87
C TRP A 246 6.68 0.83 -15.77
N SER A 247 6.19 -0.18 -15.06
CA SER A 247 4.76 -0.41 -14.84
C SER A 247 4.40 -0.23 -13.38
N THR A 248 3.28 0.44 -13.11
CA THR A 248 2.70 0.56 -11.76
C THR A 248 2.25 -0.79 -11.18
N LEU A 249 2.17 -1.84 -11.99
CA LEU A 249 1.85 -3.21 -11.58
C LEU A 249 3.11 -4.03 -11.24
N PHE A 250 4.31 -3.47 -11.41
CA PHE A 250 5.57 -4.16 -11.14
C PHE A 250 5.66 -5.49 -11.91
N CYS A 251 5.15 -5.54 -13.14
CA CYS A 251 4.99 -6.80 -13.87
C CYS A 251 6.23 -7.27 -14.65
N GLY A 252 7.29 -6.45 -14.70
CA GLY A 252 8.56 -6.82 -15.36
C GLY A 252 8.35 -7.16 -16.84
N SER A 253 8.86 -8.30 -17.30
CA SER A 253 8.64 -8.80 -18.67
C SER A 253 7.26 -9.47 -18.86
N ALA A 254 6.54 -9.78 -17.79
CA ALA A 254 5.26 -10.49 -17.83
C ALA A 254 4.06 -9.53 -17.75
N CYS A 255 4.16 -8.35 -18.38
CA CYS A 255 3.11 -7.33 -18.31
C CYS A 255 1.96 -7.53 -19.30
N GLU A 256 2.15 -8.35 -20.34
CA GLU A 256 1.15 -8.62 -21.37
C GLU A 256 0.14 -9.67 -20.88
N CYS A 257 -1.12 -9.27 -20.79
CA CYS A 257 -2.23 -10.14 -20.37
C CYS A 257 -3.57 -9.55 -20.87
N PRO A 258 -4.08 -9.96 -22.04
CA PRO A 258 -5.31 -9.40 -22.61
C PRO A 258 -6.54 -9.54 -21.69
N ALA A 259 -6.71 -10.69 -21.03
CA ALA A 259 -7.82 -10.91 -20.11
C ALA A 259 -7.85 -9.91 -18.92
N ARG A 260 -6.69 -9.40 -18.49
CA ARG A 260 -6.61 -8.38 -17.44
C ARG A 260 -7.36 -7.10 -17.86
N SER A 261 -7.16 -6.66 -19.10
CA SER A 261 -7.81 -5.45 -19.63
C SER A 261 -9.33 -5.63 -19.69
N LYS A 262 -9.82 -6.81 -20.08
CA LYS A 262 -11.25 -7.13 -20.09
C LYS A 262 -11.90 -6.95 -18.71
N TYR A 263 -11.32 -7.54 -17.66
CA TYR A 263 -11.86 -7.39 -16.30
C TYR A 263 -11.78 -5.95 -15.78
N LEU A 264 -10.72 -5.22 -16.14
CA LEU A 264 -10.61 -3.81 -15.81
C LEU A 264 -11.69 -2.97 -16.48
N GLU A 265 -11.99 -3.24 -17.76
CA GLU A 265 -13.07 -2.57 -18.49
C GLU A 265 -14.45 -2.89 -17.90
N GLU A 266 -14.70 -4.15 -17.51
CA GLU A 266 -15.93 -4.55 -16.82
C GLU A 266 -16.11 -3.80 -15.50
N GLU A 267 -15.04 -3.70 -14.71
CA GLU A 267 -15.02 -2.94 -13.46
C GLU A 267 -15.26 -1.44 -13.68
N GLN A 268 -14.63 -0.85 -14.70
CA GLN A 268 -14.84 0.56 -15.05
C GLN A 268 -16.29 0.85 -15.48
N ARG A 269 -16.90 -0.05 -16.25
CA ARG A 269 -18.32 0.07 -16.64
C ARG A 269 -19.24 -0.02 -15.43
N ARG A 270 -18.95 -0.92 -14.47
CA ARG A 270 -19.70 -1.02 -13.20
C ARG A 270 -19.59 0.29 -12.42
N GLN A 271 -18.38 0.76 -12.16
CA GLN A 271 -18.13 2.00 -11.44
C GLN A 271 -18.86 3.20 -12.06
N TYR A 272 -18.79 3.33 -13.39
CA TYR A 272 -19.48 4.38 -14.12
C TYR A 272 -20.99 4.32 -13.90
N ARG A 273 -21.61 3.14 -14.01
CA ARG A 273 -23.06 2.97 -13.80
C ARG A 273 -23.48 3.33 -12.38
N LEU A 274 -22.71 2.89 -11.38
CA LEU A 274 -22.99 3.22 -9.98
C LEU A 274 -22.94 4.74 -9.77
N ARG A 275 -21.89 5.40 -10.27
CA ARG A 275 -21.71 6.84 -10.13
C ARG A 275 -22.81 7.65 -10.82
N VAL A 276 -23.26 7.25 -12.00
CA VAL A 276 -24.32 7.95 -12.74
C VAL A 276 -25.70 7.73 -12.10
N ALA A 277 -25.91 6.61 -11.41
CA ALA A 277 -27.14 6.34 -10.69
C ALA A 277 -27.29 7.15 -9.38
N ASP A 278 -26.20 7.75 -8.88
CA ASP A 278 -26.22 8.53 -7.64
C ASP A 278 -26.71 9.97 -7.84
N SER A 279 -28.01 10.16 -7.59
CA SER A 279 -28.66 11.48 -7.68
C SER A 279 -28.16 12.50 -6.64
N ASN A 280 -27.64 12.04 -5.50
CA ASN A 280 -27.11 12.94 -4.47
C ASN A 280 -25.73 13.47 -4.88
N LEU A 281 -24.87 12.59 -5.39
CA LEU A 281 -23.60 12.96 -5.99
C LEU A 281 -23.81 13.93 -7.17
N GLU A 282 -24.77 13.64 -8.05
CA GLU A 282 -25.08 14.51 -9.19
C GLU A 282 -25.44 15.93 -8.75
N ARG A 283 -26.38 16.06 -7.81
CA ARG A 283 -26.79 17.36 -7.25
C ARG A 283 -25.62 18.08 -6.59
N THR A 284 -24.77 17.35 -5.85
CA THR A 284 -23.58 17.89 -5.20
C THR A 284 -22.59 18.45 -6.22
N PHE A 285 -22.29 17.72 -7.29
CA PHE A 285 -21.39 18.21 -8.34
C PHE A 285 -21.96 19.44 -9.06
N ILE A 286 -23.27 19.50 -9.30
CA ILE A 286 -23.93 20.68 -9.88
C ILE A 286 -23.79 21.89 -8.95
N ASP A 287 -24.00 21.70 -7.65
CA ASP A 287 -23.89 22.76 -6.65
C ASP A 287 -22.45 23.28 -6.50
N MET A 288 -21.47 22.38 -6.43
CA MET A 288 -20.05 22.72 -6.45
C MET A 288 -19.69 23.50 -7.73
N ALA A 289 -20.17 23.04 -8.89
CA ALA A 289 -19.88 23.69 -10.17
C ALA A 289 -20.49 25.11 -10.25
N ARG A 290 -21.71 25.30 -9.72
CA ARG A 290 -22.37 26.62 -9.59
C ARG A 290 -21.57 27.54 -8.67
N THR A 291 -21.12 27.03 -7.52
CA THR A 291 -20.29 27.76 -6.54
C THR A 291 -19.03 28.30 -7.22
N LEU A 292 -18.35 27.45 -7.98
CA LEU A 292 -17.11 27.78 -8.68
C LEU A 292 -17.31 28.58 -9.98
N GLY A 293 -18.53 28.68 -10.50
CA GLY A 293 -18.81 29.28 -11.80
C GLY A 293 -18.20 28.50 -12.97
N VAL A 294 -18.23 27.16 -12.91
CA VAL A 294 -17.68 26.27 -13.95
C VAL A 294 -18.76 25.31 -14.45
N LEU A 295 -18.51 24.64 -15.57
CA LEU A 295 -19.39 23.58 -16.05
C LEU A 295 -19.21 22.31 -15.22
N THR A 296 -20.29 21.61 -14.89
CA THR A 296 -20.23 20.37 -14.10
C THR A 296 -19.31 19.31 -14.73
N ARG A 297 -19.30 19.20 -16.07
CA ARG A 297 -18.38 18.30 -16.81
C ARG A 297 -16.91 18.65 -16.58
N GLN A 298 -16.59 19.94 -16.48
CA GLN A 298 -15.23 20.42 -16.25
C GLN A 298 -14.79 20.11 -14.82
N LEU A 299 -15.68 20.30 -13.84
CA LEU A 299 -15.42 19.94 -12.45
C LEU A 299 -15.20 18.43 -12.28
N ARG A 300 -16.02 17.58 -12.93
CA ARG A 300 -15.82 16.12 -12.90
C ARG A 300 -14.46 15.70 -13.46
N ALA A 301 -14.08 16.26 -14.62
CA ALA A 301 -12.79 15.97 -15.25
C ALA A 301 -11.59 16.43 -14.39
N ALA A 302 -11.79 17.44 -13.53
CA ALA A 302 -10.77 17.91 -12.60
C ALA A 302 -10.60 17.02 -11.36
N ASN A 303 -11.38 15.95 -11.21
CA ASN A 303 -11.29 14.97 -10.13
C ASN A 303 -11.10 15.61 -8.72
N PRO A 304 -12.10 16.38 -8.23
CA PRO A 304 -11.91 17.29 -7.11
C PRO A 304 -11.51 16.60 -5.81
N ILE A 305 -11.77 15.29 -5.66
CA ILE A 305 -11.43 14.53 -4.46
C ILE A 305 -9.95 14.58 -4.11
N ASP A 306 -9.05 14.52 -5.10
CA ASP A 306 -7.59 14.52 -4.85
C ASP A 306 -7.14 15.88 -4.29
N SER A 307 -7.67 16.98 -4.82
CA SER A 307 -7.43 18.32 -4.29
C SER A 307 -8.08 18.52 -2.92
N LEU A 308 -9.33 18.09 -2.72
CA LEU A 308 -10.03 18.23 -1.44
C LEU A 308 -9.35 17.43 -0.32
N LEU A 309 -8.86 16.23 -0.62
CA LEU A 309 -8.07 15.44 0.33
C LEU A 309 -6.75 16.13 0.68
N CYS A 310 -6.06 16.74 -0.28
CA CYS A 310 -4.86 17.53 0.03
C CYS A 310 -5.19 18.67 1.02
N HIS A 311 -6.25 19.44 0.77
CA HIS A 311 -6.67 20.49 1.69
C HIS A 311 -6.99 19.94 3.09
N LEU A 312 -7.73 18.82 3.16
CA LEU A 312 -8.05 18.14 4.42
C LEU A 312 -6.77 17.72 5.17
N CYS A 313 -5.84 17.05 4.49
CA CYS A 313 -4.63 16.49 5.10
C CYS A 313 -3.64 17.57 5.58
N HIS A 314 -3.65 18.74 4.94
CA HIS A 314 -2.84 19.89 5.33
C HIS A 314 -3.55 20.88 6.26
N GLY A 315 -4.80 20.62 6.65
CA GLY A 315 -5.58 21.53 7.48
C GLY A 315 -5.87 22.88 6.80
N LEU A 316 -5.92 22.90 5.47
CA LEU A 316 -6.19 24.10 4.67
C LEU A 316 -7.71 24.27 4.47
N PRO A 317 -8.20 25.52 4.39
CA PRO A 317 -9.59 25.77 4.02
C PRO A 317 -9.85 25.23 2.61
N PHE A 318 -11.03 24.67 2.38
CA PHE A 318 -11.38 24.14 1.06
C PHE A 318 -11.40 25.24 -0.02
N PRO A 319 -11.15 24.88 -1.30
CA PRO A 319 -10.99 25.86 -2.37
C PRO A 319 -12.18 26.81 -2.52
N CYS A 320 -11.88 28.10 -2.73
CA CYS A 320 -12.87 29.16 -2.89
C CYS A 320 -12.64 29.96 -4.18
N VAL A 321 -13.70 30.61 -4.64
CA VAL A 321 -13.66 31.63 -5.69
C VAL A 321 -14.28 32.94 -5.18
N SER A 322 -13.71 34.07 -5.58
CA SER A 322 -14.30 35.38 -5.33
C SER A 322 -15.60 35.54 -6.14
N GLY A 323 -16.59 36.23 -5.58
CA GLY A 323 -17.79 36.61 -6.35
C GLY A 323 -17.41 37.61 -7.44
N GLY A 324 -17.66 37.28 -8.72
CA GLY A 324 -17.34 38.17 -9.84
C GLY A 324 -17.30 37.52 -11.22
N ASP A 325 -16.92 36.24 -11.34
CA ASP A 325 -16.67 35.60 -12.64
C ASP A 325 -17.65 34.45 -12.96
N GLY A 326 -18.94 34.78 -13.07
CA GLY A 326 -19.97 33.89 -13.63
C GLY A 326 -20.44 32.72 -12.75
N GLY A 327 -20.13 32.74 -11.45
CA GLY A 327 -20.64 31.80 -10.42
C GLY A 327 -21.22 32.53 -9.22
N SER A 328 -21.83 31.81 -8.28
CA SER A 328 -22.38 32.42 -7.05
C SER A 328 -21.31 32.95 -6.10
N GLY A 329 -20.03 32.61 -6.33
CA GLY A 329 -18.96 32.85 -5.37
C GLY A 329 -19.04 31.88 -4.18
N GLY A 330 -17.96 31.80 -3.41
CA GLY A 330 -17.90 31.03 -2.17
C GLY A 330 -16.86 29.91 -2.16
N CYS A 331 -16.92 29.09 -1.12
CA CYS A 331 -16.01 27.99 -0.87
C CYS A 331 -16.71 26.65 -1.00
N LEU A 332 -15.99 25.64 -1.50
CA LEU A 332 -16.43 24.26 -1.39
C LEU A 332 -16.50 23.85 0.10
N THR A 333 -17.40 22.93 0.43
CA THR A 333 -17.70 22.60 1.84
C THR A 333 -17.34 21.18 2.22
N VAL A 334 -17.13 20.95 3.52
CA VAL A 334 -16.93 19.61 4.09
C VAL A 334 -18.15 18.70 3.82
N ALA A 335 -19.36 19.26 3.80
CA ALA A 335 -20.57 18.50 3.47
C ALA A 335 -20.56 17.99 2.01
N GLN A 336 -20.16 18.82 1.03
CA GLN A 336 -19.99 18.39 -0.37
C GLN A 336 -18.92 17.30 -0.48
N PHE A 337 -17.80 17.45 0.23
CA PHE A 337 -16.75 16.43 0.31
C PHE A 337 -17.25 15.12 0.93
N ALA A 338 -18.05 15.18 1.99
CA ALA A 338 -18.63 14.02 2.65
C ALA A 338 -19.49 13.19 1.68
N VAL A 339 -20.25 13.83 0.78
CA VAL A 339 -21.02 13.11 -0.27
C VAL A 339 -20.10 12.36 -1.24
N ILE A 340 -19.01 13.00 -1.69
CA ILE A 340 -18.04 12.33 -2.57
C ILE A 340 -17.40 11.13 -1.84
N ARG A 341 -17.03 11.31 -0.57
CA ARG A 341 -16.46 10.25 0.26
C ARG A 341 -17.44 9.10 0.49
N GLN A 342 -18.71 9.40 0.77
CA GLN A 342 -19.75 8.38 0.93
C GLN A 342 -19.90 7.55 -0.35
N GLN A 343 -19.95 8.22 -1.51
CA GLN A 343 -20.04 7.49 -2.79
C GLN A 343 -18.82 6.57 -3.02
N GLN A 344 -17.62 6.96 -2.59
CA GLN A 344 -16.44 6.10 -2.67
C GLN A 344 -16.54 4.87 -1.76
N LEU A 345 -17.11 5.03 -0.56
CA LEU A 345 -17.39 3.90 0.35
C LEU A 345 -18.39 2.92 -0.27
N ASP A 346 -19.46 3.44 -0.85
CA ASP A 346 -20.49 2.64 -1.51
C ASP A 346 -19.91 1.92 -2.75
N ASP A 347 -19.03 2.59 -3.51
CA ASP A 347 -18.30 2.01 -4.64
C ASP A 347 -17.40 0.84 -4.23
N GLU A 348 -16.73 0.91 -3.08
CA GLU A 348 -15.91 -0.19 -2.59
C GLU A 348 -16.74 -1.42 -2.21
N VAL A 349 -17.91 -1.21 -1.60
CA VAL A 349 -18.85 -2.29 -1.27
C VAL A 349 -19.37 -2.96 -2.55
N ASP A 350 -19.81 -2.18 -3.53
CA ASP A 350 -20.33 -2.69 -4.79
C ASP A 350 -19.25 -3.39 -5.63
N ARG A 351 -18.03 -2.82 -5.69
CA ARG A 351 -16.85 -3.41 -6.33
C ARG A 351 -16.54 -4.81 -5.80
N ARG A 352 -16.54 -4.98 -4.47
CA ARG A 352 -16.34 -6.29 -3.82
C ARG A 352 -17.42 -7.28 -4.23
N ARG A 353 -18.69 -6.88 -4.15
CA ARG A 353 -19.83 -7.72 -4.53
C ARG A 353 -19.77 -8.16 -5.99
N PHE A 354 -19.35 -7.25 -6.89
CA PHE A 354 -19.27 -7.53 -8.32
C PHE A 354 -18.10 -8.46 -8.70
N GLY A 355 -16.97 -8.35 -8.00
CA GLY A 355 -15.85 -9.31 -8.09
C GLY A 355 -14.98 -9.21 -9.35
N ALA A 356 -15.31 -8.38 -10.34
CA ALA A 356 -14.46 -8.18 -11.53
C ALA A 356 -13.09 -7.59 -11.18
N TYR A 357 -13.04 -6.63 -10.25
CA TYR A 357 -11.76 -6.09 -9.77
C TYR A 357 -10.84 -7.16 -9.18
N ARG A 358 -11.36 -8.17 -8.46
CA ARG A 358 -10.52 -9.25 -7.91
C ARG A 358 -9.91 -10.12 -9.01
N LYS A 359 -10.68 -10.39 -10.08
CA LYS A 359 -10.17 -11.09 -11.28
C LYS A 359 -9.07 -10.26 -11.97
N TYR A 360 -9.28 -8.96 -12.13
CA TYR A 360 -8.25 -8.03 -12.62
C TYR A 360 -7.00 -8.07 -11.72
N ALA A 361 -7.18 -7.93 -10.41
CA ALA A 361 -6.11 -7.80 -9.43
C ALA A 361 -5.18 -9.02 -9.41
N ILE A 362 -5.75 -10.22 -9.49
CA ILE A 362 -4.98 -11.48 -9.57
C ILE A 362 -4.06 -11.49 -10.80
N LEU A 363 -4.59 -11.15 -11.97
CA LEU A 363 -3.80 -11.14 -13.21
C LEU A 363 -2.80 -9.98 -13.24
N ALA A 364 -3.15 -8.85 -12.64
CA ALA A 364 -2.31 -7.67 -12.53
C ALA A 364 -1.10 -7.92 -11.61
N MET A 365 -1.31 -8.58 -10.47
CA MET A 365 -0.30 -8.71 -9.43
C MET A 365 0.41 -10.05 -9.39
N TYR A 366 -0.06 -11.05 -10.15
CA TYR A 366 0.63 -12.33 -10.27
C TYR A 366 2.13 -12.19 -10.59
N PRO A 367 2.58 -11.38 -11.58
CA PRO A 367 4.01 -11.27 -11.86
C PRO A 367 4.85 -10.82 -10.65
N TYR A 368 4.37 -9.86 -9.87
CA TYR A 368 5.04 -9.39 -8.66
C TYR A 368 5.05 -10.46 -7.56
N LEU A 369 3.91 -11.11 -7.31
CA LEU A 369 3.77 -12.18 -6.33
C LEU A 369 4.66 -13.39 -6.69
N ASN A 370 4.73 -13.74 -7.96
CA ASN A 370 5.60 -14.82 -8.46
C ASN A 370 7.08 -14.50 -8.26
N ARG A 371 7.53 -13.27 -8.56
CA ARG A 371 8.91 -12.85 -8.24
C ARG A 371 9.19 -12.90 -6.74
N THR A 372 8.26 -12.45 -5.91
CA THR A 372 8.38 -12.48 -4.45
C THR A 372 8.47 -13.92 -3.93
N ALA A 373 7.58 -14.81 -4.37
CA ALA A 373 7.60 -16.24 -4.06
C ALA A 373 8.94 -16.89 -4.46
N ASN A 374 9.46 -16.56 -5.65
CA ASN A 374 10.75 -17.08 -6.10
C ASN A 374 11.93 -16.55 -5.27
N LYS A 375 11.90 -15.29 -4.81
CA LYS A 375 12.91 -14.75 -3.88
C LYS A 375 12.86 -15.50 -2.55
N MET A 376 11.67 -15.64 -1.94
CA MET A 376 11.48 -16.34 -0.68
C MET A 376 11.91 -17.82 -0.76
N GLU A 377 11.55 -18.52 -1.84
CA GLU A 377 11.98 -19.91 -2.05
C GLU A 377 13.50 -20.04 -2.17
N ARG A 378 14.19 -19.10 -2.82
CA ARG A 378 15.67 -19.11 -2.87
C ARG A 378 16.28 -18.94 -1.48
N VAL A 379 15.76 -18.02 -0.67
CA VAL A 379 16.21 -17.83 0.72
C VAL A 379 15.93 -19.08 1.56
N ALA A 380 14.76 -19.71 1.39
CA ALA A 380 14.42 -20.94 2.09
C ALA A 380 15.41 -22.07 1.76
N ARG A 381 15.69 -22.29 0.46
CA ARG A 381 16.67 -23.30 -0.01
C ARG A 381 18.09 -23.02 0.50
N ALA A 382 18.51 -21.76 0.53
CA ALA A 382 19.83 -21.39 1.06
C ALA A 382 19.96 -21.62 2.57
N ASN A 383 18.83 -21.74 3.29
CA ASN A 383 18.78 -22.02 4.72
C ASN A 383 18.49 -23.51 5.02
N GLU A 384 18.54 -24.41 4.04
CA GLU A 384 18.49 -25.86 4.25
C GLU A 384 19.82 -26.39 4.82
N GLU A 385 19.77 -27.49 5.58
CA GLU A 385 20.97 -28.09 6.16
C GLU A 385 21.93 -28.59 5.07
N GLY A 386 23.24 -28.29 5.21
CA GLY A 386 24.27 -28.72 4.27
C GLY A 386 24.36 -27.89 2.97
N ARG A 387 23.54 -26.85 2.79
CA ARG A 387 23.65 -25.91 1.67
C ARG A 387 24.64 -24.79 1.98
N GLN A 388 25.51 -24.51 1.03
CA GLN A 388 26.38 -23.34 1.08
C GLN A 388 25.64 -22.10 0.57
N PRO A 389 25.72 -20.94 1.27
CA PRO A 389 25.22 -19.67 0.75
C PRO A 389 25.89 -19.31 -0.58
N ARG A 390 25.19 -18.59 -1.45
CA ARG A 390 25.81 -18.00 -2.63
C ARG A 390 26.84 -16.94 -2.24
N LEU A 391 27.80 -16.71 -3.13
CA LEU A 391 28.72 -15.58 -3.01
C LEU A 391 27.92 -14.27 -2.95
N GLY A 392 28.10 -13.52 -1.86
CA GLY A 392 27.33 -12.29 -1.56
C GLY A 392 25.97 -12.51 -0.89
N GLY A 393 25.57 -13.76 -0.61
CA GLY A 393 24.31 -14.06 0.07
C GLY A 393 23.07 -13.99 -0.83
N GLU A 394 21.91 -14.28 -0.23
CA GLU A 394 20.60 -14.15 -0.88
C GLU A 394 19.97 -12.76 -0.63
N GLU A 395 19.00 -12.39 -1.46
CA GLU A 395 18.21 -11.16 -1.29
C GLU A 395 17.31 -11.26 -0.05
N VAL A 396 17.79 -10.82 1.11
CA VAL A 396 17.07 -10.92 2.40
C VAL A 396 16.21 -9.69 2.70
N PHE A 397 16.46 -8.55 2.08
CA PHE A 397 15.62 -7.36 2.20
C PHE A 397 15.24 -6.82 0.83
N THR A 398 13.94 -6.58 0.60
CA THR A 398 13.41 -5.99 -0.63
C THR A 398 12.54 -4.79 -0.30
N LEU A 399 12.74 -3.66 -1.00
CA LEU A 399 11.88 -2.48 -0.94
C LEU A 399 11.36 -2.15 -2.34
N SER A 400 10.04 -2.21 -2.50
CA SER A 400 9.32 -1.76 -3.70
C SER A 400 8.51 -0.51 -3.39
N SER A 401 8.78 0.60 -4.08
CA SER A 401 8.07 1.87 -3.87
C SER A 401 7.19 2.24 -5.05
N GLY A 402 5.88 2.19 -4.84
CA GLY A 402 4.85 2.36 -5.85
C GLY A 402 3.68 3.26 -5.41
N HIS A 403 2.49 2.90 -5.86
CA HIS A 403 1.29 3.74 -5.75
C HIS A 403 0.17 3.00 -5.01
N ASP A 404 -0.90 3.73 -4.76
CA ASP A 404 -2.18 3.13 -4.41
C ASP A 404 -2.64 2.09 -5.44
N VAL A 405 -2.57 2.42 -6.72
CA VAL A 405 -2.90 1.51 -7.84
C VAL A 405 -1.96 0.30 -7.93
N THR A 406 -0.92 0.25 -7.09
CA THR A 406 -0.07 -0.94 -6.89
C THR A 406 -0.54 -1.74 -5.67
N ILE A 407 -0.75 -1.09 -4.52
CA ILE A 407 -1.09 -1.80 -3.28
C ILE A 407 -2.55 -2.27 -3.27
N ALA A 408 -3.50 -1.50 -3.79
CA ALA A 408 -4.91 -1.88 -3.84
C ALA A 408 -5.15 -3.22 -4.58
N PRO A 409 -4.62 -3.43 -5.82
CA PRO A 409 -4.74 -4.74 -6.45
C PRO A 409 -3.88 -5.80 -5.76
N LEU A 410 -2.77 -5.47 -5.09
CA LEU A 410 -2.00 -6.45 -4.32
C LEU A 410 -2.79 -7.02 -3.15
N LEU A 411 -3.46 -6.17 -2.37
CA LEU A 411 -4.35 -6.56 -1.28
C LEU A 411 -5.49 -7.44 -1.80
N SER A 412 -6.15 -7.02 -2.88
CA SER A 412 -7.24 -7.79 -3.49
C SER A 412 -6.78 -9.15 -4.05
N ALA A 413 -5.60 -9.20 -4.68
CA ALA A 413 -5.01 -10.45 -5.16
C ALA A 413 -4.69 -11.43 -4.02
N LEU A 414 -4.28 -10.92 -2.86
CA LEU A 414 -4.06 -11.73 -1.65
C LEU A 414 -5.36 -12.15 -0.94
N GLY A 415 -6.53 -11.74 -1.44
CA GLY A 415 -7.84 -12.01 -0.82
C GLY A 415 -8.23 -11.07 0.31
N LEU A 416 -7.46 -10.02 0.56
CA LEU A 416 -7.71 -9.02 1.61
C LEU A 416 -8.69 -7.94 1.11
N GLU A 417 -9.89 -8.35 0.68
CA GLU A 417 -10.86 -7.46 0.03
C GLU A 417 -11.46 -6.41 0.98
N GLU A 418 -11.51 -6.74 2.27
CA GLU A 418 -11.97 -5.84 3.34
C GLU A 418 -10.87 -4.87 3.81
N ALA A 419 -9.64 -5.02 3.31
CA ALA A 419 -8.57 -4.12 3.68
C ALA A 419 -8.91 -2.69 3.24
N LYS A 420 -8.64 -1.75 4.14
CA LYS A 420 -8.69 -0.32 3.81
C LYS A 420 -7.89 -0.06 2.56
N PHE A 421 -8.38 0.80 1.69
CA PHE A 421 -7.51 1.31 0.64
C PHE A 421 -6.22 1.91 1.21
N PRO A 422 -5.12 1.82 0.45
CA PRO A 422 -3.83 2.35 0.83
C PRO A 422 -3.84 3.84 1.22
N ARG A 423 -3.79 4.14 2.52
CA ARG A 423 -3.47 5.47 3.05
C ARG A 423 -2.10 5.97 2.54
N PHE A 424 -1.81 7.27 2.68
CA PHE A 424 -0.46 7.74 2.36
C PHE A 424 0.59 7.00 3.18
N ALA A 425 1.71 6.66 2.54
CA ALA A 425 2.75 5.83 3.12
C ALA A 425 2.28 4.47 3.66
N ALA A 426 1.20 3.90 3.10
CA ALA A 426 0.81 2.53 3.41
C ALA A 426 1.93 1.54 3.05
N ARG A 427 2.06 0.47 3.84
CA ARG A 427 3.05 -0.59 3.63
C ARG A 427 2.42 -1.97 3.76
N ILE A 428 2.80 -2.88 2.87
CA ILE A 428 2.57 -4.32 3.02
C ILE A 428 3.92 -5.01 3.14
N VAL A 429 4.04 -5.90 4.12
CA VAL A 429 5.29 -6.57 4.48
C VAL A 429 5.08 -8.08 4.44
N PHE A 430 5.94 -8.78 3.71
CA PHE A 430 6.05 -10.24 3.75
C PHE A 430 7.30 -10.60 4.52
N GLU A 431 7.14 -11.29 5.63
CA GLU A 431 8.26 -11.80 6.43
C GLU A 431 8.36 -13.31 6.29
N MET A 432 9.58 -13.82 6.25
CA MET A 432 9.86 -15.24 6.22
C MET A 432 10.56 -15.68 7.50
N TRP A 433 10.00 -16.67 8.20
CA TRP A 433 10.49 -17.14 9.49
C TRP A 433 10.88 -18.62 9.43
N LYS A 434 11.85 -19.05 10.23
CA LYS A 434 12.24 -20.45 10.39
C LYS A 434 12.09 -20.87 11.85
N SER A 435 11.38 -21.96 12.10
CA SER A 435 11.25 -22.54 13.43
C SER A 435 12.55 -23.23 13.88
N PRO A 436 12.78 -23.37 15.19
CA PRO A 436 13.87 -24.19 15.68
C PRO A 436 13.69 -25.66 15.25
N PRO A 437 14.79 -26.41 15.04
CA PRO A 437 14.70 -27.84 14.75
C PRO A 437 14.01 -28.58 15.90
N THR A 438 13.09 -29.49 15.60
CA THR A 438 12.42 -30.30 16.63
C THR A 438 13.07 -31.66 16.74
N THR A 439 13.47 -32.03 17.96
CA THR A 439 13.88 -33.40 18.29
C THR A 439 12.61 -34.14 18.70
N GLN A 440 12.18 -35.15 17.94
CA GLN A 440 11.14 -36.05 18.45
C GLN A 440 11.71 -36.79 19.66
N GLY A 441 11.22 -36.42 20.85
CA GLY A 441 11.36 -37.24 22.04
C GLY A 441 10.62 -38.56 21.79
N GLN A 442 11.29 -39.66 22.10
CA GLN A 442 10.73 -41.02 22.07
C GLN A 442 9.25 -41.02 22.47
N ALA A 443 8.36 -41.43 21.57
CA ALA A 443 7.05 -41.91 21.97
C ALA A 443 7.30 -42.94 23.09
N LYS A 444 6.73 -42.70 24.28
CA LYS A 444 6.92 -43.56 25.46
C LYS A 444 6.74 -45.03 25.05
N ASN A 445 7.84 -45.77 25.12
CA ASN A 445 7.92 -47.19 24.86
C ASN A 445 6.83 -47.97 25.60
N ARG A 446 6.17 -48.89 24.89
CA ARG A 446 5.87 -50.22 25.44
C ARG A 446 6.68 -51.25 24.64
N ALA A 447 7.73 -51.72 25.32
CA ALA A 447 8.48 -52.98 25.18
C ALA A 447 8.91 -53.46 23.77
N GLY A 448 10.25 -53.57 23.59
CA GLY A 448 10.84 -54.56 22.67
C GLY A 448 12.11 -54.09 21.95
N LYS A 449 13.27 -54.52 22.46
CA LYS A 449 14.58 -54.74 21.78
C LYS A 449 15.08 -53.70 20.75
N SER A 450 16.07 -52.94 21.21
CA SER A 450 17.32 -52.55 20.50
C SER A 450 17.33 -52.55 18.97
N GLU A 451 17.14 -51.37 18.38
CA GLU A 451 17.81 -50.96 17.15
C GLU A 451 18.30 -49.51 17.32
N ARG A 452 19.47 -49.20 16.75
CA ARG A 452 20.12 -47.88 16.77
C ARG A 452 19.17 -46.83 16.18
N SER A 453 18.45 -46.12 17.06
CA SER A 453 17.66 -44.94 16.71
C SER A 453 18.58 -43.86 16.16
N LYS A 454 18.63 -43.72 14.84
CA LYS A 454 19.02 -42.45 14.21
C LYS A 454 17.98 -41.43 14.69
N SER A 455 18.39 -40.49 15.56
CA SER A 455 17.54 -39.38 15.96
C SER A 455 17.06 -38.66 14.70
N ASN A 456 15.80 -38.86 14.32
CA ASN A 456 15.20 -38.22 13.16
C ASN A 456 14.85 -36.78 13.54
N ARG A 457 15.88 -35.91 13.62
CA ARG A 457 15.73 -34.49 13.91
C ARG A 457 14.95 -33.87 12.75
N LYS A 458 13.73 -33.39 13.00
CA LYS A 458 12.94 -32.73 11.96
C LYS A 458 13.56 -31.35 11.73
N VAL A 459 14.01 -31.12 10.50
CA VAL A 459 14.56 -29.82 10.06
C VAL A 459 13.53 -28.73 10.36
N GLY A 460 13.99 -27.57 10.85
CA GLY A 460 13.13 -26.42 11.14
C GLY A 460 12.29 -26.02 9.93
N GLU A 461 11.00 -25.80 10.14
CA GLU A 461 10.04 -25.47 9.08
C GLU A 461 10.07 -23.96 8.77
N VAL A 462 9.70 -23.61 7.53
CA VAL A 462 9.70 -22.22 7.05
C VAL A 462 8.28 -21.70 6.93
N PHE A 463 8.09 -20.47 7.38
CA PHE A 463 6.82 -19.79 7.57
C PHE A 463 6.81 -18.44 6.87
N ILE A 464 5.61 -17.95 6.60
CA ILE A 464 5.33 -16.63 6.07
C ILE A 464 4.38 -15.88 7.00
N ARG A 465 4.62 -14.58 7.16
CA ARG A 465 3.68 -13.62 7.72
C ARG A 465 3.47 -12.48 6.75
N VAL A 466 2.22 -12.03 6.62
CA VAL A 466 1.83 -10.87 5.82
C VAL A 466 1.26 -9.81 6.75
N LEU A 467 1.86 -8.63 6.73
CA LEU A 467 1.42 -7.48 7.52
C LEU A 467 0.96 -6.34 6.60
N TYR A 468 -0.10 -5.65 6.99
CA TYR A 468 -0.56 -4.44 6.31
C TYR A 468 -0.68 -3.30 7.31
N ASN A 469 0.16 -2.27 7.17
CA ASN A 469 0.24 -1.14 8.09
C ASN A 469 0.37 -1.57 9.56
N GLY A 470 1.29 -2.50 9.83
CA GLY A 470 1.54 -3.00 11.19
C GLY A 470 0.63 -4.12 11.66
N GLU A 471 -0.52 -4.33 11.03
CA GLU A 471 -1.46 -5.39 11.42
C GLU A 471 -1.12 -6.72 10.77
N ASP A 472 -1.14 -7.82 11.55
CA ASP A 472 -0.98 -9.17 11.02
C ASP A 472 -2.27 -9.62 10.31
N VAL A 473 -2.21 -9.66 8.98
CA VAL A 473 -3.33 -10.03 8.11
C VAL A 473 -3.17 -11.43 7.53
N THR A 474 -2.19 -12.20 8.00
CA THR A 474 -1.80 -13.49 7.40
C THR A 474 -2.98 -14.46 7.28
N PHE A 475 -3.75 -14.62 8.35
CA PHE A 475 -4.88 -15.55 8.40
C PHE A 475 -6.18 -15.00 7.78
N HIS A 476 -6.11 -13.82 7.17
CA HIS A 476 -7.17 -13.25 6.34
C HIS A 476 -6.85 -13.35 4.85
N THR A 477 -5.67 -13.87 4.49
CA THR A 477 -5.29 -14.06 3.09
C THR A 477 -6.00 -15.27 2.48
N ALA A 478 -6.08 -15.29 1.15
CA ALA A 478 -6.67 -16.39 0.39
C ALA A 478 -5.87 -17.72 0.46
N PHE A 479 -4.70 -17.72 1.09
CA PHE A 479 -3.83 -18.90 1.19
C PHE A 479 -3.60 -19.38 2.62
N CYS A 480 -4.09 -18.66 3.64
CA CYS A 480 -3.99 -19.09 5.02
C CYS A 480 -5.27 -18.73 5.75
N HIS A 481 -6.00 -19.74 6.20
CA HIS A 481 -7.28 -19.57 6.86
C HIS A 481 -7.13 -19.59 8.39
N PRO A 482 -8.05 -18.97 9.15
CA PRO A 482 -8.01 -19.01 10.61
C PRO A 482 -7.99 -20.43 11.19
N SER A 483 -8.55 -21.40 10.47
CA SER A 483 -8.50 -22.83 10.81
C SER A 483 -7.09 -23.41 10.79
N ASP A 484 -6.17 -22.82 10.04
CA ASP A 484 -4.76 -23.22 9.94
C ASP A 484 -3.95 -22.69 11.13
N ARG A 485 -4.53 -21.78 11.93
CA ARG A 485 -3.87 -21.21 13.11
C ARG A 485 -3.98 -22.16 14.28
N HIS A 486 -2.86 -22.78 14.64
CA HIS A 486 -2.76 -23.62 15.83
C HIS A 486 -2.02 -22.90 16.95
N ILE A 487 -2.37 -23.19 18.21
CA ILE A 487 -1.72 -22.61 19.40
C ILE A 487 -0.19 -22.82 19.35
N ASN A 488 0.25 -23.98 18.85
CA ASN A 488 1.66 -24.36 18.77
C ASN A 488 2.35 -23.94 17.46
N GLN A 489 1.62 -23.34 16.52
CA GLN A 489 2.11 -22.93 15.19
C GLN A 489 1.38 -21.65 14.76
N PRO A 490 1.76 -20.49 15.34
CA PRO A 490 1.01 -19.24 15.15
C PRO A 490 1.33 -18.54 13.82
N LEU A 491 2.21 -19.09 12.98
CA LEU A 491 2.59 -18.54 11.68
C LEU A 491 2.14 -19.46 10.55
N CYS A 492 1.89 -18.89 9.38
CA CYS A 492 1.45 -19.65 8.20
C CYS A 492 2.61 -20.39 7.53
N PRO A 493 2.50 -21.68 7.16
CA PRO A 493 3.55 -22.37 6.41
C PRO A 493 3.85 -21.67 5.06
N LEU A 494 5.13 -21.49 4.72
CA LEU A 494 5.54 -20.86 3.45
C LEU A 494 4.97 -21.61 2.23
N LYS A 495 4.84 -22.94 2.34
CA LYS A 495 4.29 -23.79 1.27
C LYS A 495 2.88 -23.36 0.83
N ASN A 496 2.06 -22.82 1.74
CA ASN A 496 0.72 -22.36 1.40
C ASN A 496 0.78 -21.18 0.43
N PHE A 497 1.61 -20.18 0.73
CA PHE A 497 1.84 -19.04 -0.17
C PHE A 497 2.41 -19.49 -1.53
N LEU A 498 3.41 -20.39 -1.52
CA LEU A 498 4.00 -20.90 -2.76
C LEU A 498 2.97 -21.66 -3.62
N THR A 499 2.11 -22.48 -3.00
CA THR A 499 1.06 -23.24 -3.70
C THR A 499 0.01 -22.29 -4.28
N PHE A 500 -0.40 -21.30 -3.50
CA PHE A 500 -1.32 -20.27 -3.93
C PHE A 500 -0.82 -19.52 -5.17
N VAL A 501 0.39 -18.95 -5.11
CA VAL A 501 0.95 -18.18 -6.23
C VAL A 501 1.13 -19.05 -7.48
N ARG A 502 1.51 -20.33 -7.34
CA ARG A 502 1.78 -21.21 -8.48
C ARG A 502 0.54 -21.79 -9.12
N LYS A 503 -0.55 -21.96 -8.37
CA LYS A 503 -1.72 -22.73 -8.79
C LYS A 503 -3.02 -22.08 -8.37
N ASP A 504 -3.26 -21.96 -7.06
CA ASP A 504 -4.63 -21.72 -6.56
C ASP A 504 -5.12 -20.30 -6.86
N ILE A 505 -4.22 -19.34 -7.05
CA ILE A 505 -4.54 -17.95 -7.39
C ILE A 505 -5.37 -17.86 -8.69
N PHE A 506 -5.23 -18.80 -9.63
CA PHE A 506 -5.94 -18.79 -10.91
C PHE A 506 -7.35 -19.42 -10.88
N SER A 507 -7.73 -20.05 -9.77
CA SER A 507 -9.05 -20.67 -9.60
C SER A 507 -10.20 -19.68 -9.81
N ILE A 508 -10.01 -18.42 -9.37
CA ILE A 508 -11.00 -17.34 -9.46
C ILE A 508 -11.33 -16.94 -10.91
N VAL A 509 -10.45 -17.27 -11.86
CA VAL A 509 -10.63 -17.03 -13.30
C VAL A 509 -10.74 -18.33 -14.09
N ASN A 510 -11.01 -19.45 -13.41
CA ASN A 510 -11.18 -20.78 -14.02
C ASN A 510 -10.01 -21.18 -14.94
N ALA A 511 -8.78 -20.89 -14.50
CA ALA A 511 -7.56 -21.18 -15.23
C ALA A 511 -6.57 -21.99 -14.39
N THR A 512 -5.65 -22.67 -15.06
CA THR A 512 -4.63 -23.53 -14.41
C THR A 512 -3.23 -22.91 -14.38
N SER A 513 -3.01 -21.84 -15.14
CA SER A 513 -1.73 -21.13 -15.23
C SER A 513 -1.96 -19.67 -15.62
N TYR A 514 -0.94 -18.82 -15.44
CA TYR A 514 -1.00 -17.42 -15.89
C TYR A 514 -1.24 -17.29 -17.39
N LYS A 515 -0.58 -18.14 -18.19
CA LYS A 515 -0.74 -18.14 -19.65
C LYS A 515 -2.17 -18.52 -20.04
N ASP A 516 -2.72 -19.58 -19.45
CA ASP A 516 -4.13 -19.94 -19.65
C ASP A 516 -5.03 -18.77 -19.23
N ALA A 517 -4.84 -18.21 -18.05
CA ALA A 517 -5.66 -17.12 -17.52
C ALA A 517 -5.64 -15.85 -18.39
N CYS A 518 -4.52 -15.54 -19.05
CA CYS A 518 -4.37 -14.34 -19.86
C CYS A 518 -4.90 -14.48 -21.29
N TYR A 519 -4.84 -15.69 -21.87
CA TYR A 519 -5.06 -15.92 -23.30
C TYR A 519 -6.19 -16.90 -23.63
N LYS A 520 -6.81 -17.52 -22.62
CA LYS A 520 -7.97 -18.39 -22.85
C LYS A 520 -9.09 -17.55 -23.46
N LEU A 521 -9.39 -17.83 -24.73
CA LEU A 521 -10.56 -17.30 -25.41
C LEU A 521 -11.77 -17.69 -24.56
N SER A 522 -12.44 -16.70 -23.98
CA SER A 522 -13.76 -16.92 -23.41
C SER A 522 -14.64 -17.36 -24.57
N GLY A 523 -15.00 -18.64 -24.60
CA GLY A 523 -15.94 -19.19 -25.58
C GLY A 523 -17.31 -18.52 -25.49
#